data_AF-A0A7V6LTE2-F1
#
_entry.id   AF-A0A7V6LTE2-F1
#
_cell.length_a   1.000
_cell.length_b   1.000
_cell.length_c   1.000
_cell.angle_alpha   90.00
_cell.angle_beta   90.00
_cell.angle_gamma   90.00
#
_symmetry.space_group_name_H-M   'P 1'
#
loop_
_entity.id
_entity.type
_entity.pdbx_description
1 polymer ?
#
loop_
_entity_poly.entity_id
_entity_poly.type
_entity_poly.pdbx_seq_one_letter_code
_entity_poly.pdbx_strand_id
1 'polypeptide(L)'
;MRYLSVLTIIFFMIVMPLSGGEPVTKAVAQDQAPIFSFGIITDVHYCDQEKSGTKDYRGSINRLKEAMNNLTVDSVDFIVNLGDLIDNDHKSFNPVIKIFEESGLNIYHCLGNHEFLIKNNKKNNIPYNIPKSGYYSFSRYGFRFIFLNGNEISTYAPTKKKAIAEAEKYLENLRLEGAINANDWNGAISVGQLEWLMGELDESVRNGEEVFLFCHFPIFPESEYNLFNHIELLSAIGSYSNIIAWFSGHNHTGSYGNHNRT
;
A
#
# COMPACT_ATOMS: atom_id res chain seq x y z
N MET A 1 31.53 -12.21 15.51
CA MET A 1 30.55 -13.12 14.91
C MET A 1 29.38 -12.28 14.45
N ARG A 2 29.29 -11.99 13.14
CA ARG A 2 28.16 -11.26 12.54
C ARG A 2 27.17 -12.32 12.06
N TYR A 3 25.95 -12.31 12.60
CA TYR A 3 24.86 -13.12 12.07
C TYR A 3 24.39 -12.47 10.77
N LEU A 4 24.50 -13.20 9.67
CA LEU A 4 23.94 -12.83 8.37
C LEU A 4 22.44 -13.18 8.44
N SER A 5 21.59 -12.20 8.69
CA SER A 5 20.13 -12.40 8.58
C SER A 5 19.78 -12.40 7.09
N VAL A 6 19.59 -13.58 6.51
CA VAL A 6 19.07 -13.70 5.14
C VAL A 6 17.58 -13.42 5.19
N LEU A 7 17.17 -12.27 4.65
CA LEU A 7 15.77 -11.96 4.46
C LEU A 7 15.30 -12.61 3.15
N THR A 8 14.44 -13.62 3.26
CA THR A 8 13.78 -14.25 2.12
C THR A 8 12.33 -13.77 2.05
N ILE A 9 12.01 -12.95 1.07
CA ILE A 9 10.62 -12.59 0.74
C ILE A 9 10.04 -13.72 -0.13
N ILE A 10 9.06 -14.47 0.38
CA ILE A 10 8.38 -15.53 -0.38
C ILE A 10 7.02 -15.00 -0.86
N PHE A 11 6.85 -14.92 -2.18
CA PHE A 11 5.54 -14.74 -2.83
C PHE A 11 4.86 -16.11 -2.96
N PHE A 12 3.70 -16.32 -2.34
CA PHE A 12 2.88 -17.51 -2.63
C PHE A 12 1.99 -17.22 -3.84
N MET A 13 2.42 -17.67 -5.02
CA MET A 13 1.57 -17.77 -6.20
C MET A 13 1.13 -19.24 -6.34
N ILE A 14 -0.12 -19.54 -5.97
CA ILE A 14 -0.68 -20.89 -6.17
C ILE A 14 -1.03 -21.04 -7.65
N VAL A 15 -0.12 -21.65 -8.42
CA VAL A 15 -0.41 -22.16 -9.75
C VAL A 15 -0.90 -23.60 -9.58
N MET A 16 -2.18 -23.85 -9.82
CA MET A 16 -2.68 -25.23 -9.95
C MET A 16 -2.12 -25.83 -11.25
N PRO A 17 -1.39 -26.97 -11.22
CA PRO A 17 -0.93 -27.60 -12.45
C PRO A 17 -2.11 -28.33 -13.10
N LEU A 18 -2.46 -27.89 -14.31
CA LEU A 18 -3.13 -28.77 -15.27
C LEU A 18 -2.10 -29.84 -15.69
N SER A 19 -2.29 -31.04 -15.12
CA SER A 19 -1.74 -32.34 -15.52
C SER A 19 -0.42 -32.38 -16.31
N GLY A 20 0.63 -32.95 -15.71
CA GLY A 20 1.61 -33.76 -16.45
C GLY A 20 3.05 -33.24 -16.61
N GLY A 21 3.56 -32.38 -15.73
CA GLY A 21 4.97 -31.95 -15.72
C GLY A 21 5.68 -32.30 -14.40
N GLU A 22 6.98 -32.57 -14.47
CA GLU A 22 7.87 -32.95 -13.36
C GLU A 22 7.72 -32.10 -12.08
N PRO A 23 8.02 -32.66 -10.89
CA PRO A 23 7.79 -31.97 -9.64
C PRO A 23 8.66 -30.71 -9.57
N VAL A 24 8.00 -29.57 -9.54
CA VAL A 24 8.59 -28.29 -9.15
C VAL A 24 9.36 -28.52 -7.85
N THR A 25 10.64 -28.20 -7.87
CA THR A 25 11.56 -28.24 -6.74
C THR A 25 10.84 -27.79 -5.48
N LYS A 26 10.70 -28.71 -4.51
CA LYS A 26 10.21 -28.41 -3.17
C LYS A 26 10.92 -27.16 -2.68
N ALA A 27 10.15 -26.13 -2.33
CA ALA A 27 10.65 -25.05 -1.52
C ALA A 27 11.40 -25.66 -0.34
N VAL A 28 12.65 -25.26 -0.14
CA VAL A 28 13.41 -25.62 1.05
C VAL A 28 12.62 -25.04 2.22
N ALA A 29 11.95 -25.90 2.97
CA ALA A 29 11.29 -25.50 4.20
C ALA A 29 12.37 -24.89 5.10
N GLN A 30 12.19 -23.62 5.44
CA GLN A 30 13.10 -22.93 6.35
C GLN A 30 12.81 -23.47 7.75
N ASP A 31 13.74 -24.25 8.32
CA ASP A 31 13.65 -24.85 9.67
C ASP A 31 13.62 -23.82 10.82
N GLN A 32 13.42 -22.53 10.54
CA GLN A 32 13.36 -21.46 11.53
C GLN A 32 12.04 -20.73 11.46
N ALA A 33 11.43 -20.50 12.63
CA ALA A 33 10.23 -19.68 12.75
C ALA A 33 10.51 -18.25 12.27
N PRO A 34 9.54 -17.59 11.59
CA PRO A 34 9.70 -16.21 11.15
C PRO A 34 9.89 -15.25 12.34
N ILE A 35 10.65 -14.17 12.16
CA ILE A 35 10.82 -13.12 13.19
C ILE A 35 9.46 -12.48 13.52
N PHE A 36 8.66 -12.25 12.48
CA PHE A 36 7.28 -11.82 12.53
C PHE A 36 6.61 -12.14 11.19
N SER A 37 5.29 -12.09 11.16
CA SER A 37 4.46 -12.27 9.97
C SER A 37 3.35 -11.22 9.94
N PHE A 38 3.01 -10.71 8.77
CA PHE A 38 1.89 -9.77 8.62
C PHE A 38 1.12 -10.04 7.34
N GLY A 39 -0.19 -9.82 7.40
CA GLY A 39 -1.07 -9.88 6.24
C GLY A 39 -1.07 -8.58 5.46
N ILE A 40 -1.35 -8.66 4.16
CA ILE A 40 -1.62 -7.48 3.32
C ILE A 40 -3.03 -7.61 2.75
N ILE A 41 -3.80 -6.53 2.84
CA ILE A 41 -5.09 -6.35 2.17
C ILE A 41 -5.07 -5.02 1.41
N THR A 42 -5.76 -4.96 0.28
CA THR A 42 -5.84 -3.75 -0.55
C THR A 42 -7.08 -3.79 -1.43
N ASP A 43 -7.53 -2.63 -1.89
CA ASP A 43 -8.48 -2.51 -3.02
C ASP A 43 -9.75 -3.35 -2.82
N VAL A 44 -10.30 -3.31 -1.61
CA VAL A 44 -11.57 -3.99 -1.28
C VAL A 44 -12.72 -3.38 -2.09
N HIS A 45 -12.68 -2.06 -2.32
CA HIS A 45 -13.67 -1.32 -3.11
C HIS A 45 -15.12 -1.68 -2.76
N TYR A 46 -15.45 -1.88 -1.48
CA TYR A 46 -16.82 -2.26 -1.12
C TYR A 46 -17.81 -1.12 -1.40
N CYS A 47 -18.93 -1.47 -2.03
CA CYS A 47 -20.08 -0.58 -2.14
C CYS A 47 -21.36 -1.42 -2.29
N ASP A 48 -22.44 -1.00 -1.67
CA ASP A 48 -23.75 -1.65 -1.85
C ASP A 48 -24.40 -1.20 -3.17
N GLN A 49 -23.85 -1.71 -4.29
CA GLN A 49 -24.33 -1.43 -5.64
C GLN A 49 -24.15 -2.62 -6.57
N GLU A 50 -24.83 -2.57 -7.72
CA GLU A 50 -24.67 -3.57 -8.78
C GLU A 50 -23.26 -3.57 -9.36
N LYS A 51 -22.85 -4.74 -9.90
CA LYS A 51 -21.54 -4.89 -10.55
C LYS A 51 -21.40 -3.89 -11.70
N SER A 52 -20.17 -3.39 -11.90
CA SER A 52 -19.83 -2.53 -13.03
C SER A 52 -18.53 -3.01 -13.67
N GLY A 53 -18.60 -3.44 -14.93
CA GLY A 53 -17.47 -4.08 -15.61
C GLY A 53 -16.94 -5.28 -14.82
N THR A 54 -15.67 -5.25 -14.45
CA THR A 54 -15.01 -6.29 -13.64
C THR A 54 -15.17 -6.08 -12.13
N LYS A 55 -15.75 -4.95 -11.68
CA LYS A 55 -15.89 -4.61 -10.26
C LYS A 55 -17.10 -5.32 -9.64
N ASP A 56 -16.83 -6.27 -8.76
CA ASP A 56 -17.84 -7.00 -7.96
C ASP A 56 -17.97 -6.39 -6.55
N TYR A 57 -18.66 -5.24 -6.48
CA TYR A 57 -18.73 -4.40 -5.28
C TYR A 57 -19.29 -5.09 -4.04
N ARG A 58 -20.40 -5.83 -4.16
CA ARG A 58 -20.97 -6.57 -3.03
C ARG A 58 -20.17 -7.83 -2.72
N GLY A 59 -19.63 -8.48 -3.77
CA GLY A 59 -18.83 -9.69 -3.63
C GLY A 59 -17.52 -9.47 -2.86
N SER A 60 -16.97 -8.25 -2.87
CA SER A 60 -15.73 -7.94 -2.16
C SER A 60 -15.82 -8.15 -0.65
N ILE A 61 -17.01 -8.00 -0.04
CA ILE A 61 -17.19 -8.21 1.41
C ILE A 61 -16.99 -9.69 1.80
N ASN A 62 -17.39 -10.63 0.94
CA ASN A 62 -17.20 -12.05 1.20
C ASN A 62 -15.73 -12.44 1.03
N ARG A 63 -15.06 -11.88 0.01
CA ARG A 63 -13.61 -12.07 -0.20
C ARG A 63 -12.80 -11.51 0.96
N LEU A 64 -13.20 -10.34 1.48
CA LEU A 64 -12.57 -9.76 2.66
C LEU A 64 -12.72 -10.67 3.89
N LYS A 65 -13.93 -11.20 4.16
CA LYS A 65 -14.13 -12.14 5.27
C LYS A 65 -13.26 -13.38 5.14
N GLU A 66 -13.17 -13.96 3.94
CA GLU A 66 -12.31 -15.11 3.67
C GLU A 66 -10.84 -14.79 3.90
N ALA A 67 -10.36 -13.66 3.38
CA ALA A 67 -8.99 -13.20 3.58
C ALA A 67 -8.67 -13.00 5.08
N MET A 68 -9.54 -12.30 5.81
CA MET A 68 -9.36 -12.08 7.25
C MET A 68 -9.36 -13.38 8.03
N ASN A 69 -10.24 -14.33 7.72
CA ASN A 69 -10.25 -15.65 8.34
C ASN A 69 -8.94 -16.40 8.09
N ASN A 70 -8.43 -16.39 6.87
CA ASN A 70 -7.16 -17.05 6.54
C ASN A 70 -5.99 -16.40 7.29
N LEU A 71 -5.92 -15.07 7.33
CA LEU A 71 -4.89 -14.34 8.08
C LEU A 71 -4.94 -14.62 9.59
N THR A 72 -6.14 -14.75 10.16
CA THR A 72 -6.31 -15.17 11.57
C THR A 72 -5.84 -16.62 11.78
N VAL A 73 -6.18 -17.54 10.88
CA VAL A 73 -5.73 -18.95 10.94
C VAL A 73 -4.20 -19.04 10.83
N ASP A 74 -3.61 -18.26 9.95
CA ASP A 74 -2.15 -18.15 9.76
C ASP A 74 -1.44 -17.48 10.95
N SER A 75 -2.21 -16.96 11.92
CA SER A 75 -1.70 -16.35 13.15
C SER A 75 -0.73 -15.19 12.92
N VAL A 76 -1.04 -14.32 11.95
CA VAL A 76 -0.22 -13.14 11.67
C VAL A 76 -0.17 -12.17 12.86
N ASP A 77 0.95 -11.48 13.04
CA ASP A 77 1.14 -10.51 14.14
C ASP A 77 0.29 -9.24 13.97
N PHE A 78 0.03 -8.86 12.72
CA PHE A 78 -0.79 -7.72 12.33
C PHE A 78 -1.15 -7.77 10.84
N ILE A 79 -1.98 -6.83 10.39
CA ILE A 79 -2.36 -6.64 8.99
C ILE A 79 -1.97 -5.23 8.53
N VAL A 80 -1.55 -5.11 7.28
CA VAL A 80 -1.42 -3.85 6.57
C VAL A 80 -2.53 -3.73 5.54
N ASN A 81 -3.34 -2.68 5.67
CA ASN A 81 -4.30 -2.25 4.66
C ASN A 81 -3.68 -1.18 3.76
N LEU A 82 -3.57 -1.45 2.47
CA LEU A 82 -2.96 -0.53 1.51
C LEU A 82 -3.93 0.51 0.92
N GLY A 83 -5.19 0.56 1.35
CA GLY A 83 -6.15 1.59 0.96
C GLY A 83 -7.24 1.08 0.01
N ASP A 84 -8.08 2.01 -0.46
CA ASP A 84 -9.22 1.74 -1.35
C ASP A 84 -10.20 0.70 -0.78
N LEU A 85 -10.62 0.92 0.47
CA LEU A 85 -11.53 0.01 1.17
C LEU A 85 -12.96 0.03 0.62
N ILE A 86 -13.37 1.18 0.09
CA ILE A 86 -14.75 1.45 -0.32
C ILE A 86 -14.80 2.03 -1.73
N ASP A 87 -15.98 2.06 -2.33
CA ASP A 87 -16.26 2.87 -3.51
C ASP A 87 -17.51 3.74 -3.27
N ASN A 88 -17.56 4.92 -3.92
CA ASN A 88 -18.67 5.88 -4.04
C ASN A 88 -19.29 6.50 -2.77
N ASP A 89 -19.34 5.79 -1.64
CA ASP A 89 -20.17 6.19 -0.50
C ASP A 89 -19.54 5.89 0.86
N HIS A 90 -19.46 6.93 1.70
CA HIS A 90 -18.94 6.86 3.07
C HIS A 90 -19.57 5.75 3.93
N LYS A 91 -20.88 5.47 3.77
CA LYS A 91 -21.55 4.41 4.55
C LYS A 91 -21.00 3.00 4.25
N SER A 92 -20.31 2.82 3.12
CA SER A 92 -19.62 1.58 2.75
C SER A 92 -18.47 1.24 3.68
N PHE A 93 -17.96 2.17 4.49
CA PHE A 93 -16.93 1.84 5.48
C PHE A 93 -17.47 0.90 6.55
N ASN A 94 -18.71 1.09 7.02
CA ASN A 94 -19.22 0.36 8.19
C ASN A 94 -19.13 -1.17 8.05
N PRO A 95 -19.54 -1.78 6.92
CA PRO A 95 -19.39 -3.23 6.74
C PRO A 95 -17.93 -3.70 6.73
N VAL A 96 -17.02 -2.92 6.15
CA VAL A 96 -15.59 -3.25 6.08
C VAL A 96 -14.96 -3.16 7.48
N ILE A 97 -15.18 -2.07 8.20
CA ILE A 97 -14.62 -1.85 9.54
C ILE A 97 -15.14 -2.88 10.54
N LYS A 98 -16.42 -3.26 10.43
CA LYS A 98 -16.95 -4.34 11.27
C LYS A 98 -16.18 -5.66 11.09
N ILE A 99 -15.83 -6.02 9.85
CA ILE A 99 -15.04 -7.24 9.58
C ILE A 99 -13.64 -7.13 10.17
N PHE A 100 -13.02 -5.96 10.09
CA PHE A 100 -11.72 -5.70 10.71
C PHE A 100 -11.77 -5.84 12.23
N GLU A 101 -12.76 -5.24 12.88
CA GLU A 101 -12.96 -5.34 14.33
C GLU A 101 -13.22 -6.78 14.77
N GLU A 102 -14.04 -7.54 14.02
CA GLU A 102 -14.35 -8.95 14.30
C GLU A 102 -13.13 -9.87 14.21
N SER A 103 -12.09 -9.50 13.44
CA SER A 103 -10.87 -10.30 13.33
C SER A 103 -10.01 -10.30 14.61
N GLY A 104 -10.15 -9.26 15.45
CA GLY A 104 -9.31 -9.06 16.63
C GLY A 104 -7.83 -8.73 16.34
N LEU A 105 -7.43 -8.62 15.06
CA LEU A 105 -6.06 -8.31 14.66
C LEU A 105 -5.81 -6.80 14.65
N ASN A 106 -4.57 -6.40 14.94
CA ASN A 106 -4.13 -5.02 14.75
C ASN A 106 -3.99 -4.73 13.25
N ILE A 107 -4.58 -3.63 12.78
CA ILE A 107 -4.52 -3.23 11.37
C ILE A 107 -3.87 -1.85 11.25
N TYR A 108 -2.86 -1.77 10.41
CA TYR A 108 -2.18 -0.53 10.03
C TYR A 108 -2.64 -0.10 8.64
N HIS A 109 -3.06 1.15 8.51
CA HIS A 109 -3.72 1.64 7.29
C HIS A 109 -2.83 2.62 6.51
N CYS A 110 -2.78 2.43 5.19
CA CYS A 110 -2.58 3.47 4.18
C CYS A 110 -3.94 4.03 3.72
N LEU A 111 -3.89 5.18 3.07
CA LEU A 111 -5.04 5.78 2.40
C LEU A 111 -4.86 5.66 0.88
N GLY A 112 -5.84 5.12 0.20
CA GLY A 112 -5.99 5.18 -1.25
C GLY A 112 -6.86 6.35 -1.69
N ASN A 113 -7.03 6.50 -2.99
CA ASN A 113 -7.79 7.60 -3.58
C ASN A 113 -9.29 7.46 -3.33
N HIS A 114 -9.82 6.24 -3.23
CA HIS A 114 -11.24 6.01 -3.00
C HIS A 114 -11.71 6.30 -1.57
N GLU A 115 -10.80 6.43 -0.60
CA GLU A 115 -11.13 7.05 0.68
C GLU A 115 -11.62 8.50 0.53
N PHE A 116 -11.19 9.20 -0.53
CA PHE A 116 -11.50 10.61 -0.80
C PHE A 116 -12.45 10.82 -1.99
N LEU A 117 -12.51 9.88 -2.94
CA LEU A 117 -13.39 9.92 -4.12
C LEU A 117 -14.82 9.45 -3.80
N ILE A 118 -15.40 10.01 -2.74
CA ILE A 118 -16.77 9.72 -2.31
C ILE A 118 -17.73 10.85 -2.71
N LYS A 119 -18.99 10.49 -3.01
CA LYS A 119 -20.02 11.43 -3.50
C LYS A 119 -20.51 12.42 -2.44
N ASN A 120 -20.29 12.14 -1.16
CA ASN A 120 -20.77 12.98 -0.06
C ASN A 120 -19.63 13.87 0.48
N ASN A 121 -19.98 14.99 1.12
CA ASN A 121 -19.02 15.95 1.66
C ASN A 121 -18.25 15.44 2.91
N LYS A 122 -18.15 14.12 3.12
CA LYS A 122 -17.49 13.50 4.28
C LYS A 122 -16.05 13.05 3.99
N LYS A 123 -15.37 13.62 2.99
CA LYS A 123 -14.00 13.24 2.59
C LYS A 123 -12.95 13.33 3.71
N ASN A 124 -13.24 14.04 4.81
CA ASN A 124 -12.37 14.15 5.99
C ASN A 124 -12.70 13.15 7.11
N ASN A 125 -13.70 12.28 6.93
CA ASN A 125 -14.19 11.42 7.99
C ASN A 125 -13.76 9.97 7.76
N ILE A 126 -12.49 9.66 7.97
CA ILE A 126 -11.99 8.29 7.86
C ILE A 126 -12.27 7.56 9.19
N PRO A 127 -13.06 6.45 9.20
CA PRO A 127 -13.59 5.86 10.43
C PRO A 127 -12.64 4.84 11.08
N TYR A 128 -11.33 4.97 10.88
CA TYR A 128 -10.31 4.11 11.49
C TYR A 128 -9.12 4.94 11.97
N ASN A 129 -8.34 4.36 12.87
CA ASN A 129 -7.27 5.07 13.56
C ASN A 129 -6.09 5.36 12.62
N ILE A 130 -6.02 6.61 12.16
CA ILE A 130 -4.89 7.11 11.37
C ILE A 130 -4.60 8.58 11.75
N PRO A 131 -3.34 9.01 11.80
CA PRO A 131 -3.01 10.42 12.05
C PRO A 131 -3.63 11.33 10.99
N LYS A 132 -3.89 12.59 11.35
CA LYS A 132 -4.44 13.59 10.43
C LYS A 132 -3.57 13.85 9.19
N SER A 133 -2.26 13.59 9.30
CA SER A 133 -1.31 13.62 8.18
C SER A 133 -1.59 12.53 7.14
N GLY A 134 -2.17 11.41 7.56
CA GLY A 134 -2.34 10.20 6.75
C GLY A 134 -1.05 9.37 6.58
N TYR A 135 0.07 9.83 7.13
CA TYR A 135 1.37 9.15 7.10
C TYR A 135 1.97 9.09 8.50
N TYR A 136 2.71 8.01 8.78
CA TYR A 136 3.30 7.71 10.08
C TYR A 136 4.29 6.55 9.99
N SER A 137 5.02 6.29 11.07
CA SER A 137 5.91 5.14 11.19
C SER A 137 5.82 4.50 12.56
N PHE A 138 6.32 3.27 12.66
CA PHE A 138 6.64 2.64 13.94
C PHE A 138 7.79 1.66 13.79
N SER A 139 8.49 1.40 14.89
CA SER A 139 9.55 0.39 14.95
C SER A 139 9.10 -0.85 15.71
N ARG A 140 9.42 -2.04 15.20
CA ARG A 140 9.19 -3.33 15.87
C ARG A 140 10.19 -4.37 15.37
N TYR A 141 10.70 -5.21 16.28
CA TYR A 141 11.60 -6.32 15.96
C TYR A 141 12.89 -5.96 15.20
N GLY A 142 13.38 -4.72 15.32
CA GLY A 142 14.53 -4.24 14.53
C GLY A 142 14.17 -3.80 13.11
N PHE A 143 12.87 -3.63 12.83
CA PHE A 143 12.36 -3.11 11.57
C PHE A 143 11.60 -1.81 11.80
N ARG A 144 11.60 -0.93 10.81
CA ARG A 144 10.76 0.25 10.74
C ARG A 144 9.73 0.08 9.62
N PHE A 145 8.47 0.34 9.97
CA PHE A 145 7.34 0.31 9.04
C PHE A 145 6.91 1.74 8.81
N ILE A 146 6.99 2.21 7.56
CA ILE A 146 6.73 3.60 7.19
C ILE A 146 5.55 3.64 6.22
N PHE A 147 4.48 4.33 6.62
CA PHE A 147 3.24 4.47 5.87
C PHE A 147 3.17 5.88 5.30
N LEU A 148 3.03 5.97 3.98
CA LEU A 148 2.96 7.22 3.23
C LEU A 148 1.53 7.53 2.79
N ASN A 149 1.26 8.82 2.62
CA ASN A 149 0.04 9.36 2.06
C ASN A 149 0.30 9.93 0.67
N GLY A 150 0.12 9.10 -0.36
CA GLY A 150 0.24 9.52 -1.76
C GLY A 150 -0.88 10.44 -2.27
N ASN A 151 -1.88 10.74 -1.43
CA ASN A 151 -3.01 11.60 -1.79
C ASN A 151 -2.79 13.07 -1.38
N GLU A 152 -1.67 13.41 -0.73
CA GLU A 152 -1.42 14.76 -0.22
C GLU A 152 -1.53 15.83 -1.29
N ILE A 153 -0.94 15.58 -2.46
CA ILE A 153 -1.02 16.41 -3.66
C ILE A 153 -1.86 15.65 -4.68
N SER A 154 -3.17 15.87 -4.65
CA SER A 154 -4.14 15.25 -5.56
C SER A 154 -5.26 16.22 -5.92
N THR A 155 -5.90 16.02 -7.07
CA THR A 155 -7.04 16.83 -7.52
C THR A 155 -8.28 16.66 -6.63
N TYR A 156 -8.33 15.57 -5.86
CA TYR A 156 -9.40 15.21 -4.95
C TYR A 156 -9.06 15.42 -3.47
N ALA A 157 -7.91 16.04 -3.16
CA ALA A 157 -7.49 16.32 -1.78
C ALA A 157 -8.60 17.06 -1.00
N PRO A 158 -8.94 16.62 0.23
CA PRO A 158 -10.21 16.98 0.83
C PRO A 158 -10.34 18.43 1.32
N THR A 159 -9.26 19.16 1.61
CA THR A 159 -9.35 20.51 2.21
C THR A 159 -8.26 21.52 1.82
N LYS A 160 -7.23 21.14 1.09
CA LYS A 160 -6.09 22.03 0.78
C LYS A 160 -6.23 22.57 -0.66
N LYS A 161 -6.85 23.76 -0.83
CA LYS A 161 -6.89 24.44 -2.16
C LYS A 161 -5.52 24.54 -2.82
N LYS A 162 -4.47 24.77 -2.02
CA LYS A 162 -3.08 24.78 -2.48
C LYS A 162 -2.64 23.44 -3.04
N ALA A 163 -2.98 22.33 -2.37
CA ALA A 163 -2.63 20.99 -2.83
C ALA A 163 -3.35 20.61 -4.12
N ILE A 164 -4.63 21.01 -4.27
CA ILE A 164 -5.38 20.82 -5.52
C ILE A 164 -4.72 21.59 -6.67
N ALA A 165 -4.42 22.87 -6.46
CA ALA A 165 -3.75 23.69 -7.49
C ALA A 165 -2.35 23.15 -7.84
N GLU A 166 -1.62 22.62 -6.86
CA GLU A 166 -0.33 21.96 -7.07
C GLU A 166 -0.48 20.66 -7.87
N ALA A 167 -1.51 19.85 -7.55
CA ALA A 167 -1.81 18.62 -8.29
C ALA A 167 -2.24 18.90 -9.74
N GLU A 168 -3.07 19.92 -9.97
CA GLU A 168 -3.46 20.36 -11.31
C GLU A 168 -2.24 20.77 -12.14
N LYS A 169 -1.28 21.48 -11.53
CA LYS A 169 -0.02 21.85 -12.18
C LYS A 169 0.87 20.63 -12.48
N TYR A 170 1.00 19.70 -11.54
CA TYR A 170 1.71 18.44 -11.76
C TYR A 170 1.13 17.70 -12.97
N LEU A 171 -0.19 17.57 -12.98
CA LEU A 171 -0.90 16.82 -13.99
C LEU A 171 -0.83 17.49 -15.37
N GLU A 172 -0.92 18.82 -15.44
CA GLU A 172 -0.70 19.58 -16.67
C GLU A 172 0.70 19.32 -17.24
N ASN A 173 1.74 19.42 -16.42
CA ASN A 173 3.12 19.17 -16.85
C ASN A 173 3.32 17.72 -17.33
N LEU A 174 2.84 16.74 -16.56
CA LEU A 174 2.93 15.32 -16.93
C LEU A 174 2.22 15.03 -18.27
N ARG A 175 1.06 15.66 -18.50
CA ARG A 175 0.33 15.55 -19.79
C ARG A 175 1.11 16.17 -20.94
N LEU A 176 1.74 17.33 -20.72
CA LEU A 176 2.60 17.98 -21.72
C LEU A 176 3.83 17.13 -22.07
N GLU A 177 4.38 16.40 -21.09
CA GLU A 177 5.51 15.48 -21.26
C GLU A 177 5.10 14.11 -21.83
N GLY A 178 3.80 13.82 -21.93
CA GLY A 178 3.29 12.52 -22.37
C GLY A 178 3.54 11.39 -21.37
N ALA A 179 3.70 11.72 -20.09
CA ALA A 179 3.96 10.75 -19.03
C ALA A 179 2.76 9.83 -18.81
N ILE A 180 3.00 8.53 -18.69
CA ILE A 180 1.94 7.52 -18.64
C ILE A 180 1.12 7.56 -17.34
N ASN A 181 1.69 8.10 -16.27
CA ASN A 181 1.08 8.24 -14.95
C ASN A 181 0.23 9.51 -14.78
N ALA A 182 0.00 10.27 -15.86
CA ALA A 182 -0.73 11.53 -15.86
C ALA A 182 -2.26 11.36 -15.74
N ASN A 183 -2.71 10.73 -14.65
CA ASN A 183 -4.11 10.40 -14.39
C ASN A 183 -4.69 11.16 -13.19
N ASP A 184 -5.95 11.60 -13.31
CA ASP A 184 -6.65 12.35 -12.24
C ASP A 184 -6.87 11.52 -10.96
N TRP A 185 -6.76 10.20 -11.05
CA TRP A 185 -6.88 9.26 -9.93
C TRP A 185 -5.54 8.96 -9.24
N ASN A 186 -4.42 9.52 -9.73
CA ASN A 186 -3.13 9.49 -9.05
C ASN A 186 -2.93 10.72 -8.14
N GLY A 187 -1.82 10.72 -7.41
CA GLY A 187 -1.39 11.83 -6.58
C GLY A 187 0.13 11.88 -6.43
N ALA A 188 0.60 12.78 -5.59
CA ALA A 188 2.00 12.92 -5.19
C ALA A 188 2.10 13.05 -3.66
N ILE A 189 3.27 12.69 -3.13
CA ILE A 189 3.65 13.11 -1.78
C ILE A 189 4.17 14.55 -1.84
N SER A 190 3.89 15.34 -0.79
CA SER A 190 4.41 16.70 -0.70
C SER A 190 5.92 16.73 -0.39
N VAL A 191 6.57 17.86 -0.65
CA VAL A 191 7.97 18.10 -0.25
C VAL A 191 8.17 17.84 1.24
N GLY A 192 7.24 18.31 2.09
CA GLY A 192 7.34 18.11 3.54
C GLY A 192 7.23 16.65 3.97
N GLN A 193 6.44 15.84 3.27
CA GLN A 193 6.37 14.40 3.54
C GLN A 193 7.61 13.67 3.02
N LEU A 194 8.19 14.09 1.88
CA LEU A 194 9.47 13.58 1.40
C LEU A 194 10.61 13.88 2.39
N GLU A 195 10.71 15.12 2.88
CA GLU A 195 11.67 15.51 3.92
C GLU A 195 11.50 14.67 5.21
N TRP A 196 10.26 14.47 5.64
CA TRP A 196 9.95 13.61 6.79
C TRP A 196 10.40 12.15 6.54
N LEU A 197 10.08 11.58 5.37
CA LEU A 197 10.52 10.23 4.99
C LEU A 197 12.05 10.09 5.02
N MET A 198 12.78 11.10 4.54
CA MET A 198 14.23 11.10 4.60
C MET A 198 14.74 11.10 6.05
N GLY A 199 14.11 11.85 6.94
CA GLY A 199 14.40 11.81 8.37
C GLY A 199 14.18 10.43 9.01
N GLU A 200 13.08 9.75 8.66
CA GLU A 200 12.77 8.39 9.14
C GLU A 200 13.80 7.36 8.63
N LEU A 201 14.20 7.47 7.37
CA LEU A 201 15.21 6.60 6.77
C LEU A 201 16.59 6.84 7.41
N ASP A 202 16.99 8.09 7.62
CA ASP A 202 18.24 8.41 8.33
C ASP A 202 18.23 7.87 9.77
N GLU A 203 17.09 7.95 10.46
CA GLU A 203 16.92 7.39 11.79
C GLU A 203 17.04 5.87 11.79
N SER A 204 16.40 5.19 10.83
CA SER A 204 16.49 3.74 10.69
C SER A 204 17.94 3.28 10.48
N VAL A 205 18.73 3.99 9.67
CA VAL A 205 20.16 3.71 9.49
C VAL A 205 20.94 3.86 10.80
N ARG A 206 20.70 4.94 11.57
CA ARG A 206 21.36 5.14 12.88
C ARG A 206 21.01 4.05 13.88
N ASN A 207 19.78 3.54 13.83
CA ASN A 207 19.29 2.52 14.75
C ASN A 207 19.57 1.09 14.27
N GLY A 208 20.13 0.92 13.07
CA GLY A 208 20.35 -0.40 12.47
C GLY A 208 19.05 -1.13 12.14
N GLU A 209 17.99 -0.38 11.81
CA GLU A 209 16.69 -0.91 11.43
C GLU A 209 16.60 -1.12 9.92
N GLU A 210 16.00 -2.23 9.52
CA GLU A 210 15.57 -2.45 8.14
C GLU A 210 14.16 -1.90 7.91
N VAL A 211 13.85 -1.47 6.69
CA VAL A 211 12.68 -0.62 6.41
C VAL A 211 11.71 -1.27 5.43
N PHE A 212 10.43 -1.28 5.81
CA PHE A 212 9.31 -1.51 4.90
C PHE A 212 8.56 -0.21 4.64
N LEU A 213 8.37 0.11 3.36
CA LEU A 213 7.60 1.27 2.91
C LEU A 213 6.23 0.82 2.42
N PHE A 214 5.19 1.56 2.80
CA PHE A 214 3.81 1.30 2.41
C PHE A 214 3.20 2.57 1.86
N CYS A 215 2.68 2.51 0.65
CA CYS A 215 1.92 3.59 0.03
C CYS A 215 0.88 2.95 -0.87
N HIS A 216 -0.34 3.50 -0.94
CA HIS A 216 -1.33 2.98 -1.87
C HIS A 216 -0.80 2.93 -3.31
N PHE A 217 -0.06 3.96 -3.72
CA PHE A 217 0.44 4.12 -5.08
C PHE A 217 1.83 3.46 -5.25
N PRO A 218 2.03 2.67 -6.33
CA PRO A 218 3.35 2.17 -6.69
C PRO A 218 4.29 3.30 -7.15
N ILE A 219 5.59 3.07 -7.08
CA ILE A 219 6.62 3.95 -7.69
C ILE A 219 7.50 3.23 -8.73
N PHE A 220 7.38 1.91 -8.81
CA PHE A 220 8.14 1.02 -9.69
C PHE A 220 7.42 -0.33 -9.84
N PRO A 221 7.51 -1.04 -10.98
CA PRO A 221 7.97 -0.55 -12.29
C PRO A 221 7.17 0.63 -12.81
N GLU A 222 7.69 1.29 -13.84
CA GLU A 222 7.00 2.40 -14.50
C GLU A 222 5.65 1.93 -15.05
N SER A 223 4.58 2.62 -14.67
CA SER A 223 3.21 2.31 -15.07
C SER A 223 2.29 3.53 -14.93
N GLU A 224 1.11 3.46 -15.54
CA GLU A 224 0.07 4.48 -15.40
C GLU A 224 -0.42 4.70 -13.96
N TYR A 225 -0.11 3.76 -13.05
CA TYR A 225 -0.51 3.77 -11.65
C TYR A 225 0.46 4.48 -10.72
N ASN A 226 1.61 4.95 -11.22
CA ASN A 226 2.61 5.52 -10.33
C ASN A 226 2.22 6.89 -9.78
N LEU A 227 2.77 7.25 -8.62
CA LEU A 227 2.73 8.63 -8.12
C LEU A 227 3.21 9.62 -9.18
N PHE A 228 2.69 10.85 -9.17
CA PHE A 228 3.13 11.92 -10.08
C PHE A 228 4.64 12.15 -10.00
N ASN A 229 5.19 12.16 -8.78
CA ASN A 229 6.62 12.36 -8.51
C ASN A 229 7.38 11.05 -8.24
N HIS A 230 6.98 9.92 -8.83
CA HIS A 230 7.60 8.62 -8.55
C HIS A 230 9.10 8.57 -8.92
N ILE A 231 9.52 9.23 -10.00
CA ILE A 231 10.93 9.27 -10.42
C ILE A 231 11.79 9.96 -9.36
N GLU A 232 11.32 11.11 -8.88
CA GLU A 232 12.00 11.92 -7.86
C GLU A 232 12.09 11.15 -6.55
N LEU A 233 11.00 10.49 -6.15
CA LEU A 233 10.94 9.66 -4.96
C LEU A 233 11.87 8.44 -5.05
N LEU A 234 11.82 7.71 -6.16
CA LEU A 234 12.68 6.55 -6.40
C LEU A 234 14.16 6.94 -6.38
N SER A 235 14.51 8.10 -6.98
CA SER A 235 15.86 8.65 -6.92
C SER A 235 16.28 9.05 -5.50
N ALA A 236 15.38 9.63 -4.71
CA ALA A 236 15.67 10.10 -3.36
C ALA A 236 15.96 8.94 -2.40
N ILE A 237 15.19 7.86 -2.48
CA ILE A 237 15.35 6.69 -1.60
C ILE A 237 16.40 5.69 -2.10
N GLY A 238 16.84 5.80 -3.36
CA GLY A 238 17.71 4.81 -4.01
C GLY A 238 19.11 4.66 -3.40
N SER A 239 19.55 5.58 -2.54
CA SER A 239 20.82 5.49 -1.80
C SER A 239 20.72 4.68 -0.51
N TYR A 240 19.51 4.39 -0.02
CA TYR A 240 19.30 3.68 1.25
C TYR A 240 19.33 2.17 1.03
N SER A 241 20.36 1.52 1.58
CA SER A 241 20.56 0.07 1.45
C SER A 241 19.72 -0.77 2.41
N ASN A 242 19.11 -0.16 3.42
CA ASN A 242 18.31 -0.81 4.45
C ASN A 242 16.80 -0.81 4.13
N ILE A 243 16.40 -0.42 2.92
CA ILE A 243 15.02 -0.56 2.44
C ILE A 243 14.86 -1.97 1.88
N ILE A 244 13.95 -2.72 2.50
CA ILE A 244 13.62 -4.09 2.11
C ILE A 244 12.68 -4.10 0.92
N ALA A 245 11.55 -3.39 1.05
CA ALA A 245 10.47 -3.46 0.09
C ALA A 245 9.56 -2.23 0.17
N TRP A 246 8.93 -1.95 -0.97
CA TRP A 246 7.81 -1.04 -1.12
C TRP A 246 6.55 -1.86 -1.43
N PHE A 247 5.52 -1.74 -0.60
CA PHE A 247 4.23 -2.37 -0.82
C PHE A 247 3.19 -1.34 -1.24
N SER A 248 2.42 -1.68 -2.28
CA SER A 248 1.38 -0.82 -2.85
C SER A 248 0.19 -1.59 -3.39
N GLY A 249 -0.96 -0.92 -3.42
CA GLY A 249 -2.19 -1.37 -4.05
C GLY A 249 -2.35 -0.71 -5.42
N HIS A 250 -3.56 -0.20 -5.69
CA HIS A 250 -3.93 0.70 -6.79
C HIS A 250 -3.89 0.08 -8.19
N ASN A 251 -2.79 -0.58 -8.52
CA ASN A 251 -2.70 -1.45 -9.69
C ASN A 251 -3.37 -2.79 -9.37
N HIS A 252 -4.67 -2.90 -9.67
CA HIS A 252 -5.49 -4.07 -9.36
C HIS A 252 -5.05 -5.37 -10.07
N THR A 253 -4.29 -5.28 -11.17
CA THR A 253 -3.74 -6.48 -11.81
C THR A 253 -2.52 -7.02 -11.07
N GLY A 254 -1.95 -6.21 -10.17
CA GLY A 254 -0.69 -6.49 -9.51
C GLY A 254 0.52 -6.26 -10.42
N SER A 255 1.67 -6.07 -9.79
CA SER A 255 2.98 -6.04 -10.42
C SER A 255 4.05 -6.17 -9.33
N TYR A 256 5.26 -6.56 -9.71
CA TYR A 256 6.43 -6.47 -8.84
C TYR A 256 7.65 -6.12 -9.68
N GLY A 257 8.66 -5.55 -9.04
CA GLY A 257 9.92 -5.24 -9.68
C GLY A 257 11.03 -5.04 -8.67
N ASN A 258 12.26 -5.35 -9.08
CA ASN A 258 13.46 -5.11 -8.29
C ASN A 258 14.20 -3.91 -8.87
N HIS A 259 14.29 -2.83 -8.10
CA HIS A 259 15.05 -1.65 -8.50
C HIS A 259 16.53 -1.76 -8.12
N ASN A 260 16.84 -2.54 -7.08
CA ASN A 260 18.22 -2.78 -6.65
C ASN A 260 18.91 -3.75 -7.61
N ARG A 261 20.07 -3.33 -8.15
CA ARG A 261 20.97 -4.18 -8.92
C ARG A 261 21.69 -5.15 -7.98
N THR A 262 21.09 -6.30 -7.72
CA THR A 262 21.80 -7.57 -7.43
C THR A 262 20.94 -8.72 -7.88
#